data_AF-A0A419RRP1-F1
#
_entry.id   AF-A0A419RRP1-F1
#
_cell.length_a   1.000
_cell.length_b   1.000
_cell.length_c   1.000
_cell.angle_alpha   90.00
_cell.angle_beta   90.00
_cell.angle_gamma   90.00
#
_symmetry.space_group_name_H-M   'P 1'
#
loop_
_entity.id
_entity.type
_entity.pdbx_description
1 polymer ?
#
loop_
_entity_poly.entity_id
_entity_poly.type
_entity_poly.pdbx_seq_one_letter_code
_entity_poly.pdbx_strand_id
1 'polypeptide(L)'
;MREHTEGVFDAIKYCFAHLTDFSGRDGRATFWWWVLFIVVLQFVLGLLASIPMLIQTLGAAMDGAQAGADAAQIEGEVFEAMGEGFGATAYISAAISLLIIALIAAAFVRRLHDAGFSGWLALAPIALQIAAIIGSIVLLEQVAAMFAAAQNQAELQAMQADLMFHWSSICGWLAILFVLIFGIMKSQDGPNSYGEPPAT
;
A
#
# COMPACT_ATOMS: atom_id res chain seq x y z
N MET A 1 40.55 2.71 -0.10
CA MET A 1 39.20 3.21 0.25
C MET A 1 38.24 2.10 -0.14
N ARG A 2 37.54 1.49 0.82
CA ARG A 2 36.55 0.46 0.50
C ARG A 2 35.28 1.18 0.06
N GLU A 3 34.85 0.96 -1.17
CA GLU A 3 33.49 1.26 -1.60
C GLU A 3 32.58 0.40 -0.72
N HIS A 4 31.97 0.99 0.31
CA HIS A 4 30.90 0.33 1.05
C HIS A 4 29.65 0.45 0.19
N THR A 5 29.57 -0.33 -0.90
CA THR A 5 28.30 -0.54 -1.59
C THR A 5 27.30 -1.01 -0.54
N GLU A 6 26.40 -0.13 -0.11
CA GLU A 6 25.42 -0.45 0.92
C GLU A 6 24.63 -1.69 0.48
N GLY A 7 24.92 -2.82 1.11
CA GLY A 7 24.19 -4.04 0.84
C GLY A 7 22.73 -3.84 1.23
N VAL A 8 21.82 -4.53 0.53
CA VAL A 8 20.37 -4.56 0.85
C VAL A 8 20.11 -4.62 2.35
N PHE A 9 20.81 -5.50 3.05
CA PHE A 9 20.63 -5.70 4.49
C PHE A 9 21.13 -4.54 5.35
N ASP A 10 22.18 -3.84 4.92
CA ASP A 10 22.72 -2.70 5.66
C ASP A 10 21.77 -1.50 5.55
N ALA A 11 21.25 -1.24 4.34
CA ALA A 11 20.22 -0.23 4.11
C ALA A 11 18.95 -0.49 4.93
N ILE A 12 18.46 -1.74 4.95
CA ILE A 12 17.28 -2.12 5.74
C ILE A 12 17.51 -1.89 7.24
N LYS A 13 18.64 -2.36 7.78
CA LYS A 13 18.98 -2.17 9.20
C LYS A 13 19.10 -0.68 9.55
N TYR A 14 19.76 0.09 8.68
CA TYR A 14 19.91 1.53 8.84
C TYR A 14 18.54 2.21 8.88
N CYS A 15 17.63 1.93 7.94
CA CYS A 15 16.30 2.54 7.92
C CYS A 15 15.46 2.16 9.16
N PHE A 16 15.56 0.92 9.65
CA PHE A 16 14.91 0.52 10.90
C PHE A 16 15.44 1.29 12.11
N ALA A 17 16.75 1.57 12.17
CA ALA A 17 17.34 2.37 13.24
C ALA A 17 16.92 3.86 13.18
N HIS A 18 16.48 4.33 12.02
CA HIS A 18 16.13 5.74 11.76
C HIS A 18 14.64 5.93 11.37
N LEU A 19 13.74 5.08 11.87
CA LEU A 19 12.30 5.18 11.55
C LEU A 19 11.66 6.49 12.01
N THR A 20 12.19 7.10 13.07
CA THR A 20 11.66 8.35 13.66
C THR A 20 12.62 9.52 13.50
N ASP A 21 13.73 9.35 12.78
CA ASP A 21 14.70 10.42 12.54
C ASP A 21 14.42 11.10 11.20
N PHE A 22 13.77 12.25 11.23
CA PHE A 22 13.45 13.01 10.02
C PHE A 22 14.60 13.94 9.57
N SER A 23 15.74 13.91 10.25
CA SER A 23 16.88 14.78 9.96
C SER A 23 17.94 14.05 9.14
N GLY A 24 18.80 14.81 8.48
CA GLY A 24 19.88 14.25 7.65
C GLY A 24 19.42 13.86 6.25
N ARG A 25 20.26 13.04 5.61
CA ARG A 25 20.22 12.74 4.17
C ARG A 25 20.46 11.26 3.93
N ASP A 26 19.60 10.64 3.13
CA ASP A 26 19.77 9.25 2.68
C ASP A 26 20.15 9.24 1.21
N GLY A 27 21.18 8.46 0.88
CA GLY A 27 21.60 8.25 -0.50
C GLY A 27 20.55 7.51 -1.31
N ARG A 28 20.70 7.54 -2.64
CA ARG A 28 19.78 6.86 -3.56
C ARG A 28 19.70 5.36 -3.31
N ALA A 29 20.85 4.69 -3.11
CA ALA A 29 20.91 3.26 -2.91
C ALA A 29 20.16 2.83 -1.64
N THR A 30 20.43 3.50 -0.51
CA THR A 30 19.73 3.31 0.77
C THR A 30 18.22 3.40 0.61
N PHE A 31 17.76 4.50 -0.03
CA PHE A 31 16.35 4.76 -0.22
C PHE A 31 15.68 3.70 -1.10
N TRP A 32 16.28 3.33 -2.24
CA TRP A 32 15.66 2.36 -3.15
C TRP A 32 15.67 0.94 -2.61
N TRP A 33 16.68 0.54 -1.83
CA TRP A 33 16.64 -0.73 -1.12
C TRP A 33 15.56 -0.77 -0.05
N TRP A 34 15.35 0.35 0.66
CA TRP A 34 14.24 0.48 1.59
C TRP A 34 12.87 0.42 0.91
N VAL A 35 12.71 1.13 -0.22
CA VAL A 35 11.48 1.06 -1.04
C VAL A 35 11.24 -0.36 -1.53
N LEU A 36 12.26 -1.07 -2.04
CA LEU A 36 12.11 -2.45 -2.47
C LEU A 36 11.66 -3.37 -1.32
N PHE A 37 12.28 -3.23 -0.15
CA PHE A 37 11.86 -3.95 1.05
C PHE A 37 10.39 -3.68 1.39
N ILE A 38 9.96 -2.42 1.37
CA ILE A 38 8.57 -2.02 1.60
C ILE A 38 7.62 -2.64 0.56
N VAL A 39 7.99 -2.65 -0.72
CA VAL A 39 7.17 -3.26 -1.79
C VAL A 39 7.01 -4.76 -1.56
N VAL A 40 8.09 -5.46 -1.21
CA VAL A 40 8.04 -6.90 -0.89
C VAL A 40 7.20 -7.14 0.37
N LEU A 41 7.38 -6.34 1.41
CA LEU A 41 6.60 -6.41 2.64
C LEU A 41 5.10 -6.21 2.35
N GLN A 42 4.74 -5.18 1.57
CA GLN A 42 3.37 -4.89 1.20
C GLN A 42 2.77 -6.04 0.37
N PHE A 43 3.52 -6.63 -0.55
CA PHE A 43 3.08 -7.79 -1.31
C PHE A 43 2.79 -9.00 -0.41
N VAL A 44 3.71 -9.32 0.51
CA VAL A 44 3.54 -10.43 1.46
C VAL A 44 2.35 -10.17 2.40
N LEU A 45 2.25 -8.98 2.99
CA LEU A 45 1.13 -8.63 3.86
C LEU A 45 -0.21 -8.65 3.11
N GLY A 46 -0.23 -8.24 1.83
CA GLY A 46 -1.40 -8.32 0.97
C GLY A 46 -1.84 -9.76 0.70
N LEU A 47 -0.90 -10.67 0.43
CA LEU A 47 -1.20 -12.10 0.28
C LEU A 47 -1.73 -12.70 1.59
N LEU A 48 -1.16 -12.33 2.73
CA LEU A 48 -1.64 -12.81 4.02
C LEU A 48 -3.03 -12.25 4.35
N ALA A 49 -3.29 -11.00 3.99
CA ALA A 49 -4.58 -10.35 4.21
C ALA A 49 -5.73 -10.99 3.42
N SER A 50 -5.45 -11.66 2.29
CA SER A 50 -6.49 -12.34 1.49
C SER A 50 -6.82 -13.75 1.98
N ILE A 51 -5.98 -14.37 2.82
CA ILE A 51 -6.18 -15.73 3.31
C ILE A 51 -7.50 -15.88 4.09
N PRO A 52 -7.87 -15.01 5.04
CA PRO A 52 -9.13 -15.14 5.76
C PRO A 52 -10.34 -15.15 4.83
N MET A 53 -10.36 -14.28 3.82
CA MET A 53 -11.42 -14.24 2.80
C MET A 53 -11.47 -15.54 1.99
N LEU A 54 -10.32 -16.09 1.60
CA LEU A 54 -10.28 -17.38 0.89
C LEU A 54 -10.83 -18.52 1.76
N ILE A 55 -10.45 -18.56 3.05
CA ILE A 55 -10.94 -19.59 3.99
C ILE A 55 -12.45 -19.44 4.19
N GLN A 56 -12.95 -18.21 4.35
CA GLN A 56 -14.37 -17.94 4.56
C GLN A 56 -15.22 -18.35 3.35
N THR A 57 -14.80 -17.98 2.15
CA THR A 57 -15.55 -18.28 0.92
C THR A 57 -15.57 -19.76 0.58
N LEU A 58 -14.44 -20.46 0.78
CA LEU A 58 -14.38 -21.92 0.66
C LEU A 58 -15.21 -22.61 1.74
N GLY A 59 -15.19 -22.10 2.98
CA GLY A 59 -16.00 -22.59 4.08
C GLY A 59 -17.49 -22.55 3.75
N ALA A 60 -18.00 -21.40 3.30
CA ALA A 60 -19.40 -21.25 2.89
C ALA A 60 -19.79 -22.25 1.78
N ALA A 61 -18.93 -22.43 0.76
CA ALA A 61 -19.19 -23.40 -0.30
C ALA A 61 -19.29 -24.85 0.23
N MET A 62 -18.41 -25.20 1.18
CA MET A 62 -18.38 -26.53 1.77
C MET A 62 -19.57 -26.78 2.71
N ASP A 63 -19.98 -25.78 3.48
CA ASP A 63 -21.09 -25.87 4.42
C ASP A 63 -22.42 -26.07 3.68
N GLY A 64 -22.67 -25.28 2.61
CA GLY A 64 -23.85 -25.46 1.76
C GLY A 64 -23.89 -26.84 1.09
N ALA A 65 -22.74 -27.31 0.58
CA ALA A 65 -22.64 -28.66 0.00
C ALA A 65 -22.94 -29.78 1.03
N GLN A 66 -22.48 -29.62 2.28
CA GLN A 66 -22.76 -30.57 3.37
C GLN A 66 -24.22 -30.52 3.83
N ALA A 67 -24.85 -29.35 3.79
CA ALA A 67 -26.26 -29.17 4.08
C ALA A 67 -27.19 -29.79 3.02
N GLY A 68 -26.63 -30.26 1.90
CA GLY A 68 -27.42 -30.75 0.76
C GLY A 68 -28.14 -29.64 0.01
N ALA A 69 -27.63 -28.41 0.12
CA ALA A 69 -28.17 -27.25 -0.57
C ALA A 69 -28.04 -27.42 -2.09
N ASP A 70 -28.98 -26.84 -2.84
CA ASP A 70 -28.87 -26.80 -4.29
C ASP A 70 -27.79 -25.80 -4.75
N ALA A 71 -27.44 -25.84 -6.04
CA ALA A 71 -26.38 -24.99 -6.59
C ALA A 71 -26.66 -23.49 -6.40
N ALA A 72 -27.93 -23.07 -6.49
CA ALA A 72 -28.31 -21.66 -6.35
C ALA A 72 -28.15 -21.18 -4.90
N GLN A 73 -28.45 -22.05 -3.93
CA GLN A 73 -28.25 -21.76 -2.52
C GLN A 73 -26.75 -21.64 -2.18
N ILE A 74 -25.91 -22.56 -2.64
CA ILE A 74 -24.46 -22.52 -2.43
C ILE A 74 -23.86 -21.25 -3.05
N GLU A 75 -24.27 -20.89 -4.28
CA GLU A 75 -23.84 -19.65 -4.92
C GLU A 75 -24.21 -18.42 -4.08
N GLY A 76 -25.40 -18.37 -3.50
CA GLY A 76 -25.84 -17.29 -2.61
C GLY A 76 -25.01 -17.19 -1.33
N GLU A 77 -24.76 -18.32 -0.65
CA GLU A 77 -23.95 -18.38 0.57
C GLU A 77 -22.50 -17.95 0.31
N VAL A 78 -21.90 -18.41 -0.79
CA VAL A 78 -20.55 -18.01 -1.20
C VAL A 78 -20.50 -16.52 -1.51
N PHE A 79 -21.51 -15.99 -2.18
CA PHE A 79 -21.59 -14.57 -2.51
C PHE A 79 -21.70 -13.68 -1.25
N GLU A 80 -22.53 -14.09 -0.28
CA GLU A 80 -22.63 -13.42 1.03
C GLU A 80 -21.29 -13.43 1.78
N ALA A 81 -20.64 -14.60 1.84
CA ALA A 81 -19.32 -14.77 2.46
C ALA A 81 -18.24 -13.91 1.80
N MET A 82 -18.28 -13.74 0.47
CA MET A 82 -17.39 -12.82 -0.24
C MET A 82 -17.62 -11.38 0.22
N GLY A 83 -18.88 -10.93 0.33
CA GLY A 83 -19.25 -9.59 0.76
C GLY A 83 -18.70 -9.24 2.16
N GLU A 84 -18.85 -10.13 3.13
CA GLU A 84 -18.26 -9.97 4.46
C GLU A 84 -16.73 -9.93 4.42
N GLY A 85 -16.12 -10.84 3.66
CA GLY A 85 -14.67 -10.93 3.50
C GLY A 85 -14.05 -9.69 2.87
N PHE A 86 -14.75 -9.00 1.96
CA PHE A 86 -14.32 -7.73 1.37
C PHE A 86 -14.17 -6.63 2.43
N GLY A 87 -15.16 -6.50 3.32
CA GLY A 87 -15.13 -5.51 4.40
C GLY A 87 -13.93 -5.71 5.32
N ALA A 88 -13.73 -6.93 5.82
CA ALA A 88 -12.59 -7.27 6.67
C ALA A 88 -11.24 -7.00 5.97
N THR A 89 -11.11 -7.44 4.72
CA THR A 89 -9.88 -7.25 3.92
C THR A 89 -9.56 -5.77 3.69
N ALA A 90 -10.56 -4.92 3.50
CA ALA A 90 -10.36 -3.48 3.34
C ALA A 90 -9.82 -2.80 4.60
N TYR A 91 -10.34 -3.12 5.78
CA TYR A 91 -9.81 -2.58 7.05
C TYR A 91 -8.37 -3.06 7.32
N ILE A 92 -8.08 -4.33 7.04
CA ILE A 92 -6.71 -4.87 7.13
C ILE A 92 -5.78 -4.13 6.17
N SER A 93 -6.22 -3.90 4.92
CA SER A 93 -5.45 -3.17 3.91
C SER A 93 -5.21 -1.71 4.31
N ALA A 94 -6.19 -1.05 4.95
CA ALA A 94 -6.03 0.29 5.50
C ALA A 94 -4.96 0.32 6.61
N ALA A 95 -4.99 -0.66 7.54
CA ALA A 95 -4.00 -0.77 8.60
C ALA A 95 -2.59 -1.01 8.05
N ILE A 96 -2.45 -1.91 7.06
CA ILE A 96 -1.18 -2.15 6.36
C ILE A 96 -0.70 -0.85 5.70
N SER A 97 -1.59 -0.12 5.02
CA SER A 97 -1.23 1.13 4.34
C SER A 97 -0.71 2.19 5.33
N LEU A 98 -1.33 2.30 6.52
CA LEU A 98 -0.86 3.19 7.59
C LEU A 98 0.53 2.78 8.11
N LEU A 99 0.77 1.47 8.27
CA LEU A 99 2.08 0.95 8.63
C LEU A 99 3.13 1.30 7.56
N ILE A 100 2.81 1.12 6.28
CA ILE A 100 3.72 1.47 5.18
C ILE A 100 4.03 2.97 5.15
N ILE A 101 3.02 3.83 5.34
CA ILE A 101 3.22 5.29 5.48
C ILE A 101 4.24 5.56 6.60
N ALA A 102 4.05 4.95 7.77
CA ALA A 102 4.94 5.15 8.90
C ALA A 102 6.38 4.69 8.62
N LEU A 103 6.54 3.54 7.95
CA LEU A 103 7.85 2.99 7.61
C LEU A 103 8.61 3.83 6.56
N ILE A 104 7.91 4.44 5.61
CA ILE A 104 8.56 5.20 4.53
C ILE A 104 8.79 6.68 4.87
N ALA A 105 7.98 7.25 5.78
CA ALA A 105 7.93 8.70 5.99
C ALA A 105 9.29 9.34 6.27
N ALA A 106 10.04 8.82 7.25
CA ALA A 106 11.34 9.38 7.62
C ALA A 106 12.39 9.22 6.49
N ALA A 107 12.45 8.04 5.88
CA ALA A 107 13.36 7.79 4.76
C ALA A 107 13.06 8.68 3.55
N PHE A 108 11.77 8.92 3.24
CA PHE A 108 11.39 9.79 2.14
C PHE A 108 11.70 11.27 2.43
N VAL A 109 11.54 11.72 3.68
CA VAL A 109 11.98 13.06 4.09
C VAL A 109 13.49 13.23 3.92
N ARG A 110 14.30 12.30 4.43
CA ARG A 110 15.76 12.33 4.25
C ARG A 110 16.18 12.23 2.78
N ARG A 111 15.40 11.51 1.96
CA ARG A 111 15.60 11.45 0.52
C ARG A 111 15.34 12.78 -0.19
N LEU A 112 14.29 13.50 0.23
CA LEU A 112 13.99 14.85 -0.26
C LEU A 112 15.11 15.82 0.13
N HIS A 113 15.57 15.77 1.38
CA HIS A 113 16.71 16.55 1.85
C HIS A 113 17.99 16.29 1.07
N ASP A 114 18.25 15.02 0.71
CA ASP A 114 19.41 14.65 -0.10
C ASP A 114 19.35 15.26 -1.51
N ALA A 115 18.16 15.38 -2.09
CA ALA A 115 17.94 16.07 -3.36
C ALA A 115 17.82 17.61 -3.22
N GLY A 116 18.01 18.16 -2.01
CA GLY A 116 17.97 19.61 -1.74
C GLY A 116 16.55 20.18 -1.57
N PHE A 117 15.53 19.34 -1.46
CA PHE A 117 14.14 19.77 -1.25
C PHE A 117 13.76 19.84 0.23
N SER A 118 12.66 20.53 0.52
CA SER A 118 12.05 20.56 1.85
C SER A 118 11.41 19.22 2.20
N GLY A 119 11.69 18.70 3.39
CA GLY A 119 11.03 17.51 3.93
C GLY A 119 9.50 17.63 4.02
N TRP A 120 8.97 18.85 4.10
CA TRP A 120 7.53 19.10 4.10
C TRP A 120 6.83 18.61 2.82
N LEU A 121 7.56 18.46 1.70
CA LEU A 121 7.00 17.87 0.48
C LEU A 121 6.56 16.41 0.67
N ALA A 122 7.06 15.70 1.70
CA ALA A 122 6.60 14.36 2.03
C ALA A 122 5.12 14.33 2.47
N LEU A 123 4.56 15.46 2.95
CA LEU A 123 3.14 15.53 3.31
C LEU A 123 2.22 15.35 2.10
N ALA A 124 2.64 15.69 0.89
CA ALA A 124 1.80 15.56 -0.30
C ALA A 124 1.43 14.09 -0.61
N PRO A 125 2.38 13.14 -0.77
CA PRO A 125 2.03 11.73 -0.96
C PRO A 125 1.37 11.13 0.28
N ILE A 126 1.72 11.56 1.50
CA ILE A 126 1.06 11.10 2.72
C ILE A 126 -0.42 11.50 2.70
N ALA A 127 -0.74 12.77 2.41
CA ALA A 127 -2.11 13.26 2.35
C ALA A 127 -2.92 12.54 1.25
N LEU A 128 -2.32 12.32 0.08
CA LEU A 128 -2.93 11.53 -0.99
C LEU A 128 -3.21 10.09 -0.53
N GLN A 129 -2.29 9.45 0.19
CA GLN A 129 -2.48 8.09 0.68
C GLN A 129 -3.54 8.02 1.78
N ILE A 130 -3.61 9.01 2.67
CA ILE A 130 -4.68 9.10 3.68
C ILE A 130 -6.04 9.31 3.01
N ALA A 131 -6.12 10.16 1.98
CA ALA A 131 -7.34 10.34 1.20
C ALA A 131 -7.75 9.04 0.50
N ALA A 132 -6.79 8.29 -0.07
CA ALA A 132 -7.03 6.98 -0.66
C ALA A 132 -7.58 5.97 0.36
N ILE A 133 -7.02 5.94 1.58
CA ILE A 133 -7.50 5.09 2.67
C ILE A 133 -8.94 5.45 3.05
N ILE A 134 -9.22 6.72 3.32
CA ILE A 134 -10.58 7.18 3.67
C ILE A 134 -11.57 6.82 2.55
N GLY A 135 -11.20 7.10 1.30
CA GLY A 135 -12.03 6.78 0.15
C GLY A 135 -12.29 5.29 0.00
N SER A 136 -11.31 4.42 0.30
CA SER A 136 -11.49 2.97 0.27
C SER A 136 -12.47 2.46 1.33
N ILE A 137 -12.51 3.09 2.51
CA ILE A 137 -13.47 2.75 3.56
C ILE A 137 -14.88 3.23 3.20
N VAL A 138 -15.01 4.46 2.68
CA VAL A 138 -16.30 4.97 2.18
C VAL A 138 -16.81 4.17 0.97
N LEU A 139 -15.91 3.60 0.18
CA LEU A 139 -16.24 2.76 -0.97
C LEU A 139 -16.90 1.44 -0.54
N LEU A 140 -16.69 0.94 0.68
CA LEU A 140 -17.28 -0.32 1.14
C LEU A 140 -18.81 -0.32 1.10
N GLU A 141 -19.44 0.78 1.53
CA GLU A 141 -20.90 0.90 1.50
C GLU A 141 -21.42 0.90 0.05
N GLN A 142 -20.70 1.56 -0.86
CA GLN A 142 -21.05 1.61 -2.28
C GLN A 142 -20.87 0.25 -2.95
N VAL A 143 -19.78 -0.46 -2.63
CA VAL A 143 -19.52 -1.82 -3.12
C VAL A 143 -20.60 -2.79 -2.66
N ALA A 144 -21.01 -2.72 -1.40
CA ALA A 144 -22.11 -3.55 -0.89
C ALA A 144 -23.42 -3.27 -1.65
N ALA A 145 -23.73 -2.01 -1.92
CA ALA A 145 -24.91 -1.64 -2.72
C ALA A 145 -24.81 -2.11 -4.18
N MET A 146 -23.62 -2.02 -4.78
CA MET A 146 -23.36 -2.50 -6.14
C MET A 146 -23.49 -4.03 -6.24
N PHE A 147 -22.98 -4.76 -5.25
CA PHE A 147 -23.15 -6.22 -5.17
C PHE A 147 -24.63 -6.61 -5.03
N ALA A 148 -25.40 -5.91 -4.19
CA ALA A 148 -26.84 -6.18 -4.05
C ALA A 148 -27.64 -5.89 -5.34
N ALA A 149 -27.15 -4.97 -6.19
CA ALA A 149 -27.79 -4.61 -7.44
C ALA A 149 -27.37 -5.48 -8.63
N ALA A 150 -26.16 -6.06 -8.59
CA ALA A 150 -25.60 -6.82 -9.70
C ALA A 150 -26.35 -8.14 -9.91
N GLN A 151 -26.94 -8.32 -11.09
CA GLN A 151 -27.71 -9.53 -11.44
C GLN A 151 -27.02 -10.42 -12.49
N ASN A 152 -25.93 -9.94 -13.11
CA ASN A 152 -25.24 -10.68 -14.16
C ASN A 152 -23.73 -10.35 -14.22
N GLN A 153 -22.99 -11.19 -14.93
CA GLN A 153 -21.53 -11.07 -15.06
C GLN A 153 -21.08 -9.75 -15.72
N ALA A 154 -21.89 -9.18 -16.62
CA ALA A 154 -21.56 -7.92 -17.29
C ALA A 154 -21.61 -6.73 -16.31
N GLU A 155 -22.58 -6.71 -15.40
CA GLU A 155 -22.67 -5.71 -14.33
C GLU A 155 -21.53 -5.84 -13.32
N LEU A 156 -21.13 -7.07 -12.97
CA LEU A 156 -19.94 -7.32 -12.16
C LEU A 156 -18.65 -6.82 -12.85
N GLN A 157 -18.54 -6.97 -14.18
CA GLN A 157 -17.40 -6.44 -14.93
C GLN A 157 -17.40 -4.90 -14.98
N ALA A 158 -18.57 -4.28 -15.14
CA ALA A 158 -18.69 -2.83 -15.09
C ALA A 158 -18.29 -2.28 -13.71
N MET A 159 -18.72 -2.93 -12.63
CA MET A 159 -18.32 -2.60 -11.26
C MET A 159 -16.79 -2.64 -11.09
N GLN A 160 -16.11 -3.64 -11.66
CA GLN A 160 -14.64 -3.70 -11.59
C GLN A 160 -13.98 -2.46 -12.22
N ALA A 161 -14.47 -1.99 -13.38
CA ALA A 161 -13.94 -0.80 -14.03
C ALA A 161 -14.17 0.47 -13.19
N ASP A 162 -15.37 0.61 -12.59
CA ASP A 162 -15.69 1.75 -11.72
C ASP A 162 -14.79 1.78 -10.48
N LEU A 163 -14.47 0.61 -9.89
CA LEU A 163 -13.55 0.51 -8.76
C LEU A 163 -12.11 0.86 -9.14
N MET A 164 -11.65 0.47 -10.33
CA MET A 164 -10.30 0.77 -10.81
C MET A 164 -10.07 2.28 -10.98
N PHE A 165 -11.06 3.02 -11.49
CA PHE A 165 -10.96 4.46 -11.73
C PHE A 165 -11.62 5.33 -10.66
N HIS A 166 -12.03 4.73 -9.54
CA HIS A 166 -12.52 5.47 -8.39
C HIS A 166 -11.47 6.46 -7.88
N TRP A 167 -11.90 7.64 -7.44
CA TRP A 167 -11.00 8.74 -7.05
C TRP A 167 -9.98 8.32 -5.98
N SER A 168 -10.35 7.43 -5.06
CA SER A 168 -9.46 6.93 -4.01
C SER A 168 -8.29 6.12 -4.58
N SER A 169 -8.56 5.31 -5.61
CA SER A 169 -7.56 4.56 -6.37
C SER A 169 -6.60 5.51 -7.07
N ILE A 170 -7.14 6.57 -7.71
CA ILE A 170 -6.34 7.61 -8.36
C ILE A 170 -5.41 8.32 -7.34
N CYS A 171 -5.92 8.69 -6.16
CA CYS A 171 -5.10 9.28 -5.10
C CYS A 171 -3.94 8.37 -4.68
N GLY A 172 -4.17 7.07 -4.53
CA GLY A 172 -3.12 6.09 -4.22
C GLY A 172 -2.04 6.02 -5.30
N TRP A 173 -2.45 5.95 -6.58
CA TRP A 173 -1.50 5.95 -7.70
C TRP A 173 -0.70 7.25 -7.78
N LEU A 174 -1.32 8.40 -7.53
CA LEU A 174 -0.63 9.70 -7.51
C LEU A 174 0.39 9.78 -6.36
N ALA A 175 0.07 9.22 -5.18
CA ALA A 175 1.02 9.14 -4.07
C ALA A 175 2.27 8.32 -4.45
N ILE A 176 2.08 7.16 -5.09
CA ILE A 176 3.17 6.33 -5.59
C ILE A 176 4.01 7.08 -6.62
N LEU A 177 3.37 7.69 -7.62
CA LEU A 177 4.07 8.46 -8.65
C LEU A 177 4.90 9.59 -8.05
N PHE A 178 4.37 10.29 -7.04
CA PHE A 178 5.10 11.34 -6.34
C PHE A 178 6.37 10.80 -5.68
N VAL A 179 6.27 9.68 -4.94
CA VAL A 179 7.42 9.04 -4.30
C VAL A 179 8.45 8.58 -5.33
N LEU A 180 8.01 8.01 -6.47
CA LEU A 180 8.90 7.59 -7.54
C LEU A 180 9.63 8.78 -8.19
N ILE A 181 8.91 9.84 -8.54
CA ILE A 181 9.46 11.04 -9.18
C ILE A 181 10.53 11.67 -8.31
N PHE A 182 10.24 11.91 -7.03
CA PHE A 182 11.22 12.50 -6.11
C PHE A 182 12.32 11.51 -5.70
N GLY A 183 11.99 10.22 -5.63
CA GLY A 183 12.94 9.13 -5.34
C GLY A 183 14.06 9.01 -6.37
N ILE A 184 13.80 9.32 -7.65
CA ILE A 184 14.82 9.26 -8.73
C ILE A 184 15.63 10.56 -8.91
N MET A 185 15.30 11.66 -8.22
CA MET A 185 15.98 12.96 -8.41
C MET A 185 17.47 12.91 -8.07
N LYS A 186 18.30 13.79 -8.64
CA LYS A 186 19.74 13.79 -8.31
C LYS A 186 20.00 14.24 -6.87
N SER A 187 20.88 13.51 -6.19
CA SER A 187 21.46 13.93 -4.92
C SER A 187 22.24 15.22 -5.16
N GLN A 188 22.19 16.13 -4.19
CA GLN A 188 22.93 17.38 -4.24
C GLN A 188 24.39 17.13 -3.84
N ASP A 189 25.32 17.54 -4.70
CA ASP A 189 26.74 17.40 -4.41
C ASP A 189 27.18 18.36 -3.30
N GLY A 190 28.05 17.89 -2.40
CA GLY A 190 28.57 18.66 -1.28
C GLY A 190 27.58 18.93 -0.14
N PRO A 191 27.98 19.76 0.83
CA PRO A 191 27.14 20.09 1.97
C PRO A 191 25.92 20.90 1.54
N ASN A 192 24.77 20.64 2.18
CA ASN A 192 23.56 21.44 2.02
C ASN A 192 22.95 21.82 3.38
N SER A 193 21.79 22.47 3.38
CA SER A 193 21.08 22.90 4.62
C SER A 193 20.70 21.76 5.56
N TYR A 194 20.76 20.50 5.09
CA TYR A 194 20.42 19.30 5.83
C TYR A 194 21.64 18.46 6.22
N GLY A 195 22.85 18.93 5.92
CA GLY A 195 24.11 18.35 6.34
C GLY A 195 25.03 17.92 5.20
N GLU A 196 26.09 17.21 5.60
CA GLU A 196 27.07 16.62 4.69
C GLU A 196 26.43 15.57 3.77
N PRO A 197 27.02 15.29 2.60
CA PRO A 197 26.59 14.19 1.74
C PRO A 197 26.47 12.87 2.52
N PRO A 198 25.51 11.99 2.16
CA PRO A 198 25.44 10.66 2.71
C PRO A 198 26.79 9.95 2.55
N ALA A 199 27.24 9.23 3.58
CA ALA A 199 28.43 8.40 3.47
C ALA A 199 28.17 7.33 2.41
N THR A 200 28.92 7.39 1.30
CA THR A 200 28.84 6.43 0.19
C THR A 200 29.41 5.07 0.54
#